data_AF-A0A441XET2-F1
#
_entry.id   AF-A0A441XET2-F1
#
_cell.length_a   1.000
_cell.length_b   1.000
_cell.length_c   1.000
_cell.angle_alpha   90.00
_cell.angle_beta   90.00
_cell.angle_gamma   90.00
#
_symmetry.space_group_name_H-M   'P 1'
#
loop_
_entity.id
_entity.type
_entity.pdbx_description
1 polymer ?
#
loop_
_entity_poly.entity_id
_entity_poly.type
_entity_poly.pdbx_seq_one_letter_code
_entity_poly.pdbx_strand_id
1 'polypeptide(L)' 'MRDQICEVSTSLFERCLTAGSTGNISARLSDGSTLTTPTNASLGRLDPARLSLLSPDGTHVK' A
#
# COMPACT_ATOMS: atom_id res chain seq x y z
N MET A 1 -10.97 -1.85 2.31
CA MET A 1 -9.78 -2.20 1.51
C MET A 1 -8.58 -1.32 1.84
N ARG A 2 -8.63 0.01 1.65
CA ARG A 2 -7.49 0.89 1.98
C ARG A 2 -7.05 0.78 3.44
N ASP A 3 -8.01 0.81 4.37
CA ASP A 3 -7.72 0.66 5.81
C ASP A 3 -7.10 -0.71 6.14
N GLN A 4 -7.58 -1.77 5.48
CA GLN A 4 -7.05 -3.13 5.67
C GLN A 4 -5.59 -3.24 5.18
N ILE A 5 -5.23 -2.59 4.08
CA ILE A 5 -3.84 -2.52 3.62
C ILE A 5 -2.98 -1.82 4.67
N CYS A 6 -3.45 -0.72 5.26
CA CYS A 6 -2.74 0.00 6.32
C CYS A 6 -2.60 -0.83 7.60
N GLU A 7 -3.65 -1.56 8.00
CA GLU A 7 -3.62 -2.45 9.17
C GLU A 7 -2.62 -3.58 8.99
N VAL A 8 -2.65 -4.28 7.86
CA VAL A 8 -1.70 -5.36 7.54
C VAL A 8 -0.27 -4.81 7.45
N SER A 9 -0.08 -3.66 6.80
CA SER A 9 1.23 -2.99 6.70
C SER A 9 1.81 -2.66 8.07
N THR A 10 0.97 -2.14 8.98
CA THR A 10 1.37 -1.82 10.36
C THR A 10 1.76 -3.09 11.10
N SER A 11 0.97 -4.16 10.98
CA SER A 11 1.28 -5.44 11.61
C SER A 11 2.60 -6.05 11.12
N LEU A 12 2.92 -5.95 9.82
CA LEU A 12 4.21 -6.39 9.29
C LEU A 12 5.38 -5.54 9.82
N PHE A 13 5.18 -4.22 9.91
CA PHE A 13 6.19 -3.31 10.43
C PHE A 13 6.47 -3.55 11.92
N GLU A 14 5.44 -3.70 12.74
CA GLU A 14 5.55 -3.96 14.20
C GLU A 14 6.25 -5.29 14.50
N ARG A 15 6.18 -6.25 13.58
CA ARG A 15 6.91 -7.53 13.66
C ARG A 15 8.34 -7.44 13.14
N CYS A 16 8.82 -6.24 12.83
CA CYS A 16 10.17 -5.98 12.30
C CYS A 16 10.47 -6.71 10.98
N LEU A 17 9.44 -7.02 10.17
CA LEU A 17 9.62 -7.69 8.88
C LEU A 17 10.02 -6.71 7.76
N THR A 18 9.85 -5.42 8.00
CA THR A 18 10.28 -4.33 7.11
C THR A 18 11.02 -3.28 7.93
N ALA A 19 12.11 -2.74 7.41
CA ALA A 19 12.94 -1.75 8.08
C ALA A 19 12.89 -0.42 7.33
N GLY A 20 12.64 0.68 8.03
CA GLY A 20 12.55 2.00 7.41
C GLY A 20 11.43 2.08 6.36
N SER A 21 11.81 2.28 5.10
CA SER A 21 10.92 2.38 3.93
C SER A 21 10.97 1.16 2.99
N THR A 22 11.49 0.02 3.46
CA THR A 22 11.48 -1.21 2.65
C THR A 22 10.11 -1.88 2.66
N GLY A 23 9.82 -2.64 1.60
CA GLY A 23 8.58 -3.40 1.45
C GLY A 23 7.44 -2.61 0.80
N ASN A 24 6.51 -3.33 0.16
CA ASN A 24 5.36 -2.78 -0.53
C ASN A 24 4.18 -3.74 -0.34
N ILE A 25 2.96 -3.22 -0.28
CA ILE A 25 1.75 -4.03 -0.35
C ILE A 25 0.87 -3.50 -1.47
N SER A 26 0.34 -4.43 -2.27
CA SER A 26 -0.64 -4.11 -3.30
C SER A 26 -1.85 -5.04 -3.23
N ALA A 27 -3.01 -4.52 -3.63
CA ALA A 27 -4.26 -5.27 -3.71
C ALA A 27 -4.97 -4.92 -5.01
N ARG A 28 -5.37 -5.96 -5.75
CA ARG A 28 -6.18 -5.81 -6.97
C ARG A 28 -7.64 -5.62 -6.59
N LEU A 29 -8.29 -4.61 -7.18
CA LEU A 29 -9.72 -4.35 -7.04
C LEU A 29 -10.52 -5.11 -8.10
N SER A 30 -11.84 -5.19 -7.90
CA SER A 30 -12.75 -5.92 -8.79
C SER A 30 -12.84 -5.33 -10.20
N ASP A 31 -12.55 -4.04 -10.36
CA ASP A 31 -12.52 -3.34 -11.66
C ASP A 31 -11.17 -3.52 -12.39
N GLY A 32 -10.24 -4.32 -11.83
CA GLY A 32 -8.92 -4.57 -12.39
C GLY A 32 -7.86 -3.56 -11.97
N SER A 33 -8.24 -2.43 -11.36
CA SER A 33 -7.28 -1.46 -10.81
C SER A 33 -6.52 -2.04 -9.61
N THR A 34 -5.42 -1.40 -9.23
CA THR A 34 -4.55 -1.85 -8.14
C THR A 34 -4.29 -0.72 -7.16
N LEU A 35 -4.56 -0.97 -5.87
CA LEU A 35 -4.07 -0.14 -4.79
C LEU A 35 -2.66 -0.59 -4.42
N THR A 36 -1.74 0.35 -4.21
CA THR A 36 -0.38 0.06 -3.76
C THR A 36 0.13 1.11 -2.78
N THR A 37 1.05 0.70 -1.91
CA THR A 37 1.75 1.62 -1.02
C THR A 37 2.60 2.63 -1.81
N PRO A 38 2.63 3.92 -1.44
CA PRO A 38 3.41 4.94 -2.16
C PRO A 38 4.92 4.68 -2.09
N THR A 39 5.64 5.20 -3.08
CA THR A 39 7.11 5.19 -3.09
C THR A 39 7.68 5.91 -1.85
N ASN A 40 8.70 5.30 -1.25
CA ASN A 40 9.41 5.83 -0.08
C ASN A 40 8.52 6.08 1.15
N ALA A 41 7.43 5.33 1.28
CA ALA A 41 6.60 5.32 2.48
C ALA A 41 7.04 4.20 3.45
N SER A 42 6.90 4.44 4.74
CA SER A 42 7.09 3.40 5.76
C SER A 42 5.78 2.66 6.00
N LEU A 43 5.79 1.33 5.95
CA LEU A 43 4.61 0.51 6.18
C LEU A 43 3.96 0.72 7.56
N GLY A 44 4.74 1.17 8.55
CA GLY A 44 4.24 1.45 9.90
C GLY A 44 3.47 2.77 10.06
N ARG A 45 3.42 3.63 9.03
CA ARG A 45 2.76 4.96 9.12
C ARG A 45 2.07 5.35 7.81
N LEU A 46 1.32 4.42 7.24
CA LEU A 46 0.55 4.68 6.02
C LEU A 46 -0.73 5.47 6.32
N ASP A 47 -1.10 6.34 5.38
CA ASP A 47 -2.40 7.01 5.35
C ASP A 47 -3.26 6.35 4.25
N PRO A 48 -4.43 5.77 4.60
CA PRO A 48 -5.34 5.14 3.64
C PRO A 48 -5.69 6.03 2.44
N ALA A 49 -5.84 7.35 2.67
CA ALA A 49 -6.18 8.32 1.64
C ALA A 49 -5.04 8.60 0.66
N ARG A 50 -3.80 8.27 1.05
CA ARG A 50 -2.58 8.49 0.27
C ARG A 50 -2.07 7.25 -0.45
N LEU A 51 -2.71 6.08 -0.32
CA LEU A 51 -2.33 4.90 -1.11
C LEU A 51 -2.53 5.16 -2.60
N SER A 52 -1.52 4.78 -3.38
CA SER A 52 -1.50 4.98 -4.82
C SER A 52 -2.52 4.07 -5.51
N LEU A 53 -3.23 4.60 -6.50
CA LEU A 53 -4.15 3.85 -7.35
C LEU A 53 -3.59 3.77 -8.75
N LEU A 54 -3.43 2.54 -9.25
CA LEU A 54 -3.04 2.25 -10.62
C LEU A 54 -4.24 1.71 -11.37
N SER A 55 -4.51 2.23 -12.57
CA SER A 55 -5.52 1.65 -13.47
C SER A 55 -5.08 0.28 -13.98
N PRO A 56 -5.98 -0.51 -14.62
CA PRO A 56 -5.67 -1.87 -15.08
C PRO A 56 -4.47 -1.98 -16.03
N ASP A 57 -4.17 -0.91 -16.78
CA ASP A 57 -3.03 -0.77 -17.69
C ASP A 57 -1.73 -0.33 -16.99
N GLY A 58 -1.77 -0.11 -15.67
CA GLY A 58 -0.63 0.31 -14.86
C GLY A 58 -0.42 1.82 -14.79
N THR A 59 -1.28 2.63 -15.42
CA THR A 59 -1.19 4.10 -15.33
C THR A 59 -1.50 4.58 -13.91
N HIS A 60 -0.71 5.51 -13.39
CA HIS A 60 -0.93 6.11 -12.07
C HIS A 60 -2.10 7.11 -12.14
N VAL A 61 -3.15 6.86 -11.35
CA VAL A 61 -4.38 7.67 -11.32
C VAL A 61 -4.37 8.66 -10.16
N LYS A 62 -3.85 8.24 -8.99
CA LYS A 62 -3.84 9.02 -7.75
C LYS A 62 -2.76 8.55 -6.80
#